data_AF-A0A941GYN3-F1
#
_entry.id   AF-A0A941GYN3-F1
#
_cell.length_a   1.000
_cell.length_b   1.000
_cell.length_c   1.000
_cell.angle_alpha   90.00
_cell.angle_beta   90.00
_cell.angle_gamma   90.00
#
_symmetry.space_group_name_H-M   'P 1'
#
loop_
_entity.id
_entity.type
_entity.pdbx_description
1 polymer ?
#
loop_
_entity_poly.entity_id
_entity_poly.type
_entity_poly.pdbx_seq_one_letter_code
_entity_poly.pdbx_strand_id
1 'polypeptide(L)'
;GESQMRLQFKSVKLIDYKWEELEQHNNPFAIVVMAHLKTQATLKNLTEREQGKWNLVRGLYNKGLTKLEIINLFKVIDKMMTLPPELQLKLKTKLNQYEEERKMPFLSTLEEMALEKGQEKGAKETSRKHIIKILQQRFGTLPENLITKVNQIDEMSLLEDLILQTISVNCVEEFQARID
;
A
#
# COMPACT_ATOMS: atom_id res chain seq x y z
N GLY A 1 -7.12 4.96 47.61
CA GLY A 1 -6.62 6.24 47.06
C GLY A 1 -7.01 6.28 45.61
N GLU A 2 -7.85 7.22 45.22
CA GLU A 2 -8.27 7.38 43.84
C GLU A 2 -7.31 8.32 43.12
N SER A 3 -6.45 7.76 42.28
CA SER A 3 -5.54 8.54 41.44
C SER A 3 -6.12 8.65 40.04
N GLN A 4 -6.29 9.88 39.54
CA GLN A 4 -6.70 10.16 38.17
C GLN A 4 -5.53 10.77 37.39
N MET A 5 -5.30 10.30 36.17
CA MET A 5 -4.39 10.92 35.21
C MET A 5 -5.18 11.68 34.15
N ARG A 6 -4.79 12.92 33.88
CA ARG A 6 -5.41 13.78 32.86
C ARG A 6 -4.34 14.19 31.85
N LEU A 7 -4.54 13.82 30.58
CA LEU A 7 -3.65 14.17 29.47
C LEU A 7 -4.27 15.32 28.68
N GLN A 8 -3.49 16.36 28.40
CA GLN A 8 -3.87 17.47 27.51
C GLN A 8 -2.95 17.48 26.31
N PHE A 9 -3.53 17.49 25.12
CA PHE A 9 -2.80 17.55 23.86
C PHE A 9 -3.24 18.79 23.08
N LYS A 10 -2.30 19.40 22.36
CA LYS A 10 -2.63 20.43 21.37
C LYS A 10 -3.18 19.74 20.13
N SER A 11 -4.43 20.04 19.77
CA SER A 11 -5.04 19.61 18.51
C SER A 11 -4.92 20.71 17.46
N VAL A 12 -4.58 20.35 16.22
CA VAL A 12 -4.60 21.25 15.06
C VAL A 12 -5.54 20.69 14.00
N LYS A 13 -6.27 21.55 13.28
CA LYS A 13 -7.09 21.12 12.15
C LYS A 13 -6.28 21.27 10.86
N LEU A 14 -6.34 20.25 9.99
CA LEU A 14 -5.65 20.30 8.71
C LEU A 14 -6.17 21.41 7.79
N ILE A 15 -7.43 21.82 7.96
CA ILE A 15 -8.07 22.89 7.19
C ILE A 15 -7.55 24.30 7.54
N ASP A 16 -6.90 24.45 8.69
CA ASP A 16 -6.40 25.75 9.16
C ASP A 16 -5.04 26.11 8.49
N TYR A 17 -4.41 25.16 7.78
CA TYR A 17 -3.16 25.40 7.04
C TYR A 17 -3.40 26.13 5.72
N LYS A 18 -2.52 27.09 5.41
CA LYS A 18 -2.53 27.81 4.13
C LYS A 18 -1.70 27.08 3.08
N TRP A 19 -2.14 27.16 1.83
CA TRP A 19 -1.48 26.48 0.72
C TRP A 19 -0.04 26.96 0.51
N GLU A 20 0.18 28.27 0.58
CA GLU A 20 1.47 28.92 0.34
C GLU A 20 2.52 28.50 1.39
N GLU A 21 2.10 28.31 2.63
CA GLU A 21 2.97 27.84 3.72
C GLU A 21 3.39 26.37 3.47
N LEU A 22 2.45 25.53 3.03
CA LEU A 22 2.72 24.12 2.75
C LEU A 22 3.64 23.92 1.53
N GLU A 23 3.53 24.77 0.51
CA GLU A 23 4.37 24.70 -0.68
C GLU A 23 5.85 24.97 -0.39
N GLN A 24 6.14 25.86 0.57
CA GLN A 24 7.52 26.23 0.94
C GLN A 24 8.25 25.13 1.70
N HIS A 25 7.52 24.22 2.36
CA HIS A 25 8.14 23.15 3.12
C HIS A 25 8.41 21.91 2.25
N ASN A 26 9.61 21.35 2.42
CA ASN A 26 9.97 20.07 1.83
C ASN A 26 9.62 18.91 2.77
N ASN A 27 8.35 18.85 3.18
CA ASN A 27 7.85 17.84 4.11
C ASN A 27 6.81 16.96 3.39
N PRO A 28 7.00 15.62 3.33
CA PRO A 28 6.01 14.69 2.78
C PRO A 28 4.59 14.90 3.34
N PHE A 29 4.45 15.24 4.62
CA PHE A 29 3.16 15.51 5.24
C PHE A 29 2.49 16.78 4.70
N ALA A 30 3.27 17.82 4.36
CA ALA A 30 2.71 19.03 3.78
C ALA A 30 2.02 18.73 2.43
N ILE A 31 2.59 17.82 1.65
CA ILE A 31 2.01 17.35 0.38
C ILE A 31 0.70 16.60 0.61
N VAL A 32 0.64 15.76 1.64
CA VAL A 32 -0.60 15.04 2.02
C VAL A 32 -1.68 16.02 2.47
N VAL A 33 -1.33 17.06 3.24
CA VAL A 33 -2.27 18.11 3.65
C VAL A 33 -2.75 18.91 2.44
N MET A 34 -1.87 19.29 1.50
CA MET A 34 -2.28 19.95 0.26
C MET A 34 -3.24 19.08 -0.56
N ALA A 35 -2.98 17.77 -0.68
CA ALA A 35 -3.88 16.84 -1.35
C ALA A 35 -5.25 16.77 -0.65
N HIS A 36 -5.27 16.79 0.69
CA HIS A 36 -6.50 16.80 1.47
C HIS A 36 -7.33 18.08 1.23
N LEU A 37 -6.69 19.25 1.35
CA LEU A 37 -7.32 20.54 1.07
C LEU A 37 -7.89 20.59 -0.36
N LYS A 38 -7.11 20.12 -1.34
CA LYS A 38 -7.55 20.09 -2.74
C LYS A 38 -8.71 19.11 -2.97
N THR A 39 -8.69 17.97 -2.29
CA THR A 39 -9.78 16.98 -2.32
C THR A 39 -11.08 17.58 -1.81
N GLN A 40 -11.04 18.31 -0.69
CA GLN A 40 -12.20 18.99 -0.12
C GLN A 40 -12.72 20.09 -1.05
N ALA A 41 -11.83 20.92 -1.60
CA ALA A 41 -12.20 22.02 -2.49
C ALA A 41 -12.86 21.55 -3.80
N THR A 42 -12.48 20.36 -4.30
CA THR A 42 -12.89 19.87 -5.63
C THR A 42 -13.96 18.77 -5.60
N LEU A 43 -14.65 18.58 -4.47
CA LEU A 43 -15.65 17.51 -4.30
C LEU A 43 -16.73 17.48 -5.40
N LYS A 44 -17.12 18.64 -5.94
CA LYS A 44 -18.17 18.77 -6.95
C LYS A 44 -17.65 19.04 -8.37
N ASN A 45 -16.33 19.18 -8.56
CA ASN A 45 -15.74 19.56 -9.84
C ASN A 45 -14.59 18.62 -10.21
N LEU A 46 -14.90 17.63 -11.05
CA LEU A 46 -13.95 16.61 -11.49
C LEU A 46 -12.82 17.17 -12.36
N THR A 47 -13.09 18.22 -13.13
CA THR A 47 -12.07 18.88 -13.97
C THR A 47 -11.05 19.62 -13.12
N GLU A 48 -11.50 20.37 -12.12
CA GLU A 48 -10.59 21.01 -11.16
C GLU A 48 -9.84 19.99 -10.30
N ARG A 49 -10.46 18.84 -10.01
CA ARG A 49 -9.81 17.73 -9.31
C ARG A 49 -8.69 17.12 -10.16
N GLU A 50 -8.93 16.90 -11.46
CA GLU A 50 -7.91 16.44 -12.42
C GLU A 50 -6.72 17.42 -12.42
N GLN A 51 -7.00 18.71 -12.57
CA GLN A 51 -5.98 19.76 -12.61
C GLN A 51 -5.21 19.87 -11.28
N GLY A 52 -5.92 19.82 -10.15
CA GLY A 52 -5.32 19.86 -8.82
C GLY A 52 -4.40 18.67 -8.57
N LYS A 53 -4.85 17.47 -8.95
CA LYS A 53 -4.05 16.24 -8.85
C LYS A 53 -2.81 16.33 -9.73
N TRP A 54 -2.95 16.80 -10.97
CA TRP A 54 -1.83 17.04 -11.87
C TRP A 54 -0.78 17.97 -11.25
N ASN A 55 -1.20 19.12 -10.72
CA ASN A 55 -0.29 20.09 -10.11
C ASN A 55 0.47 19.49 -8.91
N LEU A 56 -0.21 18.73 -8.06
CA LEU A 56 0.41 18.07 -6.90
C LEU A 56 1.43 17.02 -7.31
N VAL A 57 1.07 16.15 -8.25
CA VAL A 57 1.95 15.09 -8.74
C VAL A 57 3.17 15.69 -9.44
N ARG A 58 2.99 16.71 -10.29
CA ARG A 58 4.08 17.44 -10.92
C ARG A 58 4.99 18.14 -9.88
N GLY A 59 4.40 18.66 -8.79
CA GLY A 59 5.13 19.29 -7.70
C GLY A 59 6.11 18.35 -6.98
N LEU A 60 5.83 17.03 -6.94
CA LEU A 60 6.70 16.04 -6.30
C LEU A 60 8.13 16.06 -6.88
N TYR A 61 8.25 16.27 -8.19
CA TYR A 61 9.53 16.24 -8.89
C TYR A 61 10.41 17.46 -8.64
N ASN A 62 9.82 18.56 -8.18
CA ASN A 62 10.55 19.81 -7.96
C ASN A 62 11.08 19.93 -6.53
N LYS A 63 10.75 18.96 -5.66
CA LYS A 63 11.06 18.97 -4.23
C LYS A 63 12.30 18.15 -3.84
N GLY A 64 13.08 17.67 -4.81
CA GLY A 64 14.32 16.91 -4.52
C GLY A 64 14.09 15.59 -3.78
N LEU A 65 12.88 15.03 -3.89
CA LEU A 65 12.50 13.77 -3.27
C LEU A 65 13.16 12.59 -3.97
N THR A 66 13.42 11.52 -3.22
CA THR A 66 13.86 10.25 -3.79
C THR A 66 12.74 9.59 -4.60
N LYS A 67 13.11 8.70 -5.53
CA LYS A 67 12.16 7.96 -6.36
C LYS A 67 11.11 7.20 -5.54
N LEU A 68 11.52 6.58 -4.42
CA LEU A 68 10.60 5.86 -3.53
C LEU A 68 9.63 6.79 -2.80
N GLU A 69 10.09 7.97 -2.36
CA GLU A 69 9.23 8.97 -1.71
C GLU A 69 8.18 9.51 -2.68
N ILE A 70 8.57 9.83 -3.91
CA ILE A 70 7.65 10.25 -4.98
C ILE A 70 6.58 9.18 -5.20
N ILE A 71 6.98 7.91 -5.30
CA ILE A 71 6.06 6.79 -5.50
C ILE A 71 5.08 6.65 -4.33
N ASN A 72 5.55 6.71 -3.10
CA ASN A 72 4.70 6.58 -1.92
C ASN A 72 3.72 7.76 -1.79
N LEU A 73 4.18 8.98 -2.04
CA LEU A 73 3.33 10.17 -2.03
C LEU A 73 2.30 10.14 -3.17
N PHE A 74 2.70 9.71 -4.37
CA PHE A 74 1.78 9.51 -5.48
C PHE A 74 0.65 8.55 -5.12
N LYS A 75 0.95 7.40 -4.49
CA LYS A 75 -0.08 6.44 -4.03
C LYS A 75 -1.06 7.07 -3.05
N VAL A 76 -0.59 7.90 -2.13
CA VAL A 76 -1.45 8.60 -1.16
C VAL A 76 -2.34 9.61 -1.87
N ILE A 77 -1.78 10.43 -2.76
CA ILE A 77 -2.53 11.40 -3.57
C ILE A 77 -3.57 10.70 -4.44
N ASP A 78 -3.21 9.59 -5.09
CA ASP A 78 -4.10 8.84 -5.97
C ASP A 78 -5.31 8.25 -5.23
N LYS A 79 -5.07 7.65 -4.06
CA LYS A 79 -6.14 7.14 -3.19
C LYS A 79 -7.05 8.24 -2.67
N MET A 80 -6.50 9.40 -2.30
CA MET A 80 -7.26 10.51 -1.73
C MET A 80 -8.03 11.28 -2.81
N MET A 81 -7.38 11.57 -3.94
CA MET A 81 -7.90 12.27 -5.11
C MET A 81 -8.31 11.28 -6.20
N THR A 82 -9.25 10.38 -5.88
CA THR A 82 -9.80 9.44 -6.87
C THR A 82 -10.42 10.20 -8.03
N LEU A 83 -10.12 9.78 -9.26
CA LEU A 83 -10.69 10.30 -10.49
C LEU A 83 -11.40 9.15 -11.25
N PRO A 84 -12.42 9.46 -12.07
CA PRO A 84 -12.98 8.49 -13.00
C PRO A 84 -11.91 7.90 -13.94
N PRO A 85 -12.11 6.68 -14.46
CA PRO A 85 -11.12 5.99 -15.29
C PRO A 85 -10.60 6.80 -16.48
N GLU A 86 -11.48 7.55 -17.15
CA GLU A 86 -11.11 8.39 -18.30
C GLU A 86 -10.13 9.50 -17.92
N LEU A 87 -10.39 10.19 -16.81
CA LEU A 87 -9.53 11.27 -16.31
C LEU A 87 -8.22 10.72 -15.71
N GLN A 88 -8.25 9.54 -15.10
CA GLN A 88 -7.02 8.84 -14.68
C GLN A 88 -6.13 8.49 -15.87
N LEU A 89 -6.72 7.97 -16.95
CA LEU A 89 -5.96 7.62 -18.15
C LEU A 89 -5.30 8.87 -18.75
N LYS A 90 -6.06 9.96 -18.88
CA LYS A 90 -5.55 11.24 -19.36
C LYS A 90 -4.43 11.80 -18.49
N LEU A 91 -4.56 11.69 -17.17
CA LEU A 91 -3.50 12.08 -16.23
C LEU A 91 -2.24 11.21 -16.42
N LYS A 92 -2.40 9.90 -16.58
CA LYS A 92 -1.30 8.97 -16.84
C LYS A 92 -0.56 9.31 -18.12
N THR A 93 -1.27 9.61 -19.21
CA THR A 93 -0.65 10.02 -20.48
C THR A 93 0.16 11.31 -20.33
N LYS A 94 -0.39 12.34 -19.67
CA LYS A 94 0.33 13.59 -19.38
C LYS A 94 1.59 13.36 -18.54
N LEU A 95 1.49 12.45 -17.56
CA LEU A 95 2.58 12.14 -16.65
C LEU A 95 3.72 11.41 -17.37
N ASN A 96 3.38 10.42 -18.21
CA ASN A 96 4.37 9.72 -19.05
C ASN A 96 5.13 10.71 -19.95
N GLN A 97 4.43 11.61 -20.64
CA GLN A 97 5.06 12.63 -21.48
C GLN A 97 6.02 13.52 -20.67
N TYR A 98 5.60 13.93 -19.47
CA TYR A 98 6.43 14.74 -18.58
C TYR A 98 7.65 13.99 -18.04
N GLU A 99 7.52 12.70 -17.75
CA GLU A 99 8.64 11.84 -17.33
C GLU A 99 9.65 11.62 -18.45
N GLU A 100 9.18 11.45 -19.70
CA GLU A 100 10.01 11.31 -20.89
C GLU A 100 10.84 12.58 -21.13
N GLU A 101 10.21 13.76 -21.06
CA GLU A 101 10.89 15.06 -21.19
C GLU A 101 12.01 15.24 -20.14
N ARG A 102 11.78 14.76 -18.91
CA ARG A 102 12.75 14.85 -17.80
C ARG A 102 13.71 13.67 -17.70
N LYS A 103 13.54 12.63 -18.53
CA LYS A 103 14.28 11.36 -18.46
C LYS A 103 14.25 10.71 -17.07
N MET A 104 13.11 10.75 -16.40
CA MET A 104 12.94 10.20 -15.04
C MET A 104 11.70 9.29 -14.93
N PRO A 105 11.74 8.08 -15.50
CA PRO A 105 10.62 7.15 -15.44
C PRO A 105 10.48 6.55 -14.02
N PHE A 106 9.36 6.81 -13.34
CA PHE A 106 9.01 6.10 -12.09
C PHE A 106 7.63 5.45 -12.15
N LEU A 107 6.73 5.82 -13.07
CA LEU A 107 5.50 5.05 -13.27
C LEU A 107 5.83 3.61 -13.66
N SER A 108 6.84 3.40 -14.53
CA SER A 108 7.36 2.05 -14.85
C SER A 108 7.80 1.30 -13.60
N THR A 109 8.57 1.95 -12.72
CA THR A 109 9.07 1.31 -11.48
C THR A 109 7.96 1.09 -10.45
N LEU A 110 6.92 1.92 -10.43
CA LEU A 110 5.72 1.67 -9.64
C LEU A 110 4.96 0.45 -10.17
N GLU A 111 4.79 0.34 -11.49
CA GLU A 111 4.15 -0.81 -12.15
C GLU A 111 4.95 -2.09 -11.90
N GLU A 112 6.27 -2.05 -12.04
CA GLU A 112 7.20 -3.14 -11.73
C GLU A 112 7.06 -3.57 -10.26
N MET A 113 7.20 -2.64 -9.31
CA MET A 113 7.05 -2.97 -7.88
C MET A 113 5.64 -3.49 -7.53
N ALA A 114 4.60 -2.99 -8.20
CA ALA A 114 3.24 -3.49 -8.00
C ALA A 114 3.07 -4.91 -8.56
N LEU A 115 3.69 -5.19 -9.70
CA LEU A 115 3.71 -6.52 -10.30
C LEU A 115 4.50 -7.50 -9.43
N GLU A 116 5.72 -7.15 -9.01
CA GLU A 116 6.56 -7.96 -8.12
C GLU A 116 5.82 -8.30 -6.82
N LYS A 117 5.22 -7.30 -6.16
CA LYS A 117 4.41 -7.52 -4.94
C LYS A 117 3.17 -8.38 -5.21
N GLY A 118 2.55 -8.22 -6.38
CA GLY A 118 1.41 -9.03 -6.79
C GLY A 118 1.80 -10.50 -6.98
N GLN A 119 2.93 -10.74 -7.63
CA GLN A 119 3.49 -12.07 -7.83
C GLN A 119 3.90 -12.72 -6.51
N GLU A 120 4.63 -11.99 -5.65
CA GLU A 120 5.04 -12.47 -4.32
C GLU A 120 3.81 -12.85 -3.48
N LYS A 121 2.79 -11.98 -3.42
CA LYS A 121 1.55 -12.26 -2.71
C LYS A 121 0.83 -13.49 -3.28
N GLY A 122 0.72 -13.59 -4.61
CA GLY A 122 0.10 -14.74 -5.27
C GLY A 122 0.83 -16.05 -5.00
N ALA A 123 2.16 -16.03 -4.97
CA ALA A 123 2.98 -17.18 -4.61
C ALA A 123 2.73 -17.63 -3.17
N LYS A 124 2.76 -16.69 -2.20
CA LYS A 124 2.46 -16.98 -0.79
C LYS A 124 1.04 -17.55 -0.59
N GLU A 125 0.04 -16.94 -1.21
CA GLU A 125 -1.35 -17.43 -1.17
C GLU A 125 -1.48 -18.84 -1.76
N THR A 126 -0.79 -19.11 -2.87
CA THR A 126 -0.76 -20.42 -3.50
C THR A 126 -0.09 -21.46 -2.60
N SER A 127 1.05 -21.14 -1.99
CA SER A 127 1.75 -22.02 -1.05
C SER A 127 0.90 -22.38 0.17
N ARG A 128 0.27 -21.39 0.82
CA ARG A 128 -0.67 -21.61 1.95
C ARG A 128 -1.81 -22.54 1.55
N LYS A 129 -2.41 -22.29 0.37
CA LYS A 129 -3.49 -23.13 -0.19
C LYS A 129 -3.02 -24.56 -0.46
N HIS A 130 -1.80 -24.75 -0.95
CA HIS A 130 -1.23 -26.07 -1.19
C HIS A 130 -0.99 -26.83 0.12
N ILE A 131 -0.41 -26.19 1.14
CA ILE A 131 -0.22 -26.79 2.48
C ILE A 131 -1.56 -27.32 3.00
N ILE A 132 -2.59 -26.46 3.02
CA ILE A 132 -3.91 -26.82 3.53
C ILE A 132 -4.52 -27.97 2.71
N LYS A 133 -4.45 -27.91 1.38
CA LYS A 133 -5.00 -28.97 0.51
C LYS A 133 -4.31 -30.31 0.70
N ILE A 134 -2.98 -30.34 0.81
CA ILE A 134 -2.22 -31.58 1.01
C ILE A 134 -2.59 -32.20 2.36
N LEU A 135 -2.61 -31.40 3.42
CA LEU A 135 -2.99 -31.86 4.75
C LEU A 135 -4.45 -32.34 4.80
N GLN A 136 -5.37 -31.64 4.13
CA GLN A 136 -6.77 -32.08 4.00
C GLN A 136 -6.88 -33.41 3.26
N GLN A 137 -6.09 -33.61 2.20
CA GLN A 137 -6.08 -34.87 1.45
C GLN A 137 -5.50 -36.02 2.27
N ARG A 138 -4.50 -35.77 3.11
CA ARG A 138 -3.83 -36.81 3.93
C ARG A 138 -4.61 -37.16 5.20
N PHE A 139 -5.17 -36.17 5.88
CA PHE A 139 -5.73 -36.31 7.23
C PHE A 139 -7.22 -35.96 7.34
N GLY A 140 -7.86 -35.53 6.24
CA GLY A 140 -9.27 -35.19 6.21
C GLY A 140 -9.56 -33.79 6.75
N THR A 141 -10.46 -33.69 7.73
CA THR A 141 -10.87 -32.40 8.30
C THR A 141 -9.77 -31.82 9.18
N LEU A 142 -9.29 -30.61 8.83
CA LEU A 142 -8.28 -29.90 9.62
C LEU A 142 -8.92 -28.95 10.65
N PRO A 143 -8.30 -28.76 11.82
CA PRO A 143 -8.72 -27.75 12.79
C PRO A 143 -8.66 -26.33 12.21
N GLU A 144 -9.65 -25.49 12.52
CA GLU A 144 -9.67 -24.08 12.07
C GLU A 144 -8.46 -23.27 12.58
N ASN A 145 -7.96 -23.60 13.78
CA ASN A 145 -6.77 -22.97 14.35
C ASN A 145 -5.53 -23.18 13.45
N LEU A 146 -5.35 -24.40 12.92
CA LEU A 146 -4.23 -24.73 12.04
C LEU A 146 -4.32 -23.93 10.74
N ILE A 147 -5.50 -23.91 10.11
CA ILE A 147 -5.75 -23.15 8.87
C ILE A 147 -5.45 -21.67 9.09
N THR A 148 -5.87 -21.12 10.22
CA THR A 148 -5.62 -19.73 10.57
C THR A 148 -4.13 -19.45 10.74
N LYS A 149 -3.40 -20.31 11.44
CA LYS A 149 -1.94 -20.18 11.61
C LYS A 149 -1.20 -20.24 10.29
N VAL A 150 -1.47 -21.22 9.43
CA VAL A 150 -0.88 -21.32 8.08
C VAL A 150 -1.14 -20.05 7.27
N ASN A 151 -2.36 -19.51 7.34
CA ASN A 151 -2.72 -18.29 6.60
C ASN A 151 -2.02 -17.02 7.11
N GLN A 152 -1.51 -17.02 8.33
CA GLN A 152 -0.79 -15.90 8.94
C GLN A 152 0.72 -15.90 8.60
N ILE A 153 1.27 -17.00 8.08
CA ILE A 153 2.71 -17.10 7.76
C ILE A 153 3.02 -16.25 6.52
N ASP A 154 3.78 -15.18 6.69
CA ASP A 154 4.14 -14.27 5.59
C ASP A 154 5.51 -14.54 4.95
N GLU A 155 6.36 -15.36 5.59
CA GLU A 155 7.69 -15.67 5.06
C GLU A 155 7.62 -16.80 4.00
N MET A 156 8.15 -16.56 2.80
CA MET A 156 8.05 -17.51 1.69
C MET A 156 8.90 -18.77 1.91
N SER A 157 10.12 -18.63 2.45
CA SER A 157 11.01 -19.73 2.82
C SER A 157 10.33 -20.72 3.76
N LEU A 158 9.70 -20.22 4.82
CA LEU A 158 8.96 -21.05 5.77
C LEU A 158 7.78 -21.77 5.10
N LEU A 159 7.07 -21.12 4.19
CA LEU A 159 5.98 -21.77 3.44
C LEU A 159 6.51 -22.90 2.54
N GLU A 160 7.65 -22.73 1.89
CA GLU A 160 8.28 -23.78 1.08
C GLU A 160 8.73 -24.97 1.94
N ASP A 161 9.36 -24.71 3.08
CA ASP A 161 9.76 -25.75 4.04
C ASP A 161 8.55 -26.51 4.58
N LEU A 162 7.48 -25.81 4.94
CA LEU A 162 6.25 -26.41 5.44
C LEU A 162 5.57 -27.28 4.38
N ILE A 163 5.60 -26.90 3.09
CA ILE A 163 5.11 -27.75 1.99
C ILE A 163 5.85 -29.10 2.01
N LEU A 164 7.17 -29.11 2.15
CA LEU A 164 7.94 -30.37 2.22
C LEU A 164 7.57 -31.18 3.47
N GLN A 165 7.43 -30.50 4.61
CA GLN A 165 7.03 -31.16 5.86
C GLN A 165 5.63 -31.79 5.79
N THR A 166 4.71 -31.23 4.99
CA THR A 166 3.38 -31.84 4.80
C THR A 166 3.43 -33.25 4.22
N ILE A 167 4.56 -33.69 3.66
CA ILE A 167 4.77 -35.05 3.12
C ILE A 167 5.36 -35.97 4.19
N SER A 168 6.18 -35.44 5.09
CA SER A 168 6.92 -36.22 6.10
C SER A 168 6.13 -36.51 7.38
N VAL A 169 5.24 -35.60 7.79
CA VAL A 169 4.44 -35.75 9.02
C VAL A 169 3.45 -36.90 8.92
N ASN A 170 3.14 -37.57 10.03
CA ASN A 170 2.21 -38.72 10.06
C ASN A 170 0.83 -38.38 10.61
N CYS A 171 0.67 -37.21 11.25
CA CYS A 171 -0.61 -36.72 11.74
C CYS A 171 -0.66 -35.18 11.79
N VAL A 172 -1.85 -34.64 12.08
CA VAL A 172 -2.10 -33.20 12.12
C VAL A 172 -1.39 -32.53 13.31
N GLU A 173 -1.31 -33.23 14.45
CA GLU A 173 -0.68 -32.74 15.68
C GLU A 173 0.84 -32.57 15.50
N GLU A 174 1.48 -33.49 14.77
CA GLU A 174 2.91 -33.41 14.45
C GLU A 174 3.21 -32.20 13.56
N PHE A 175 2.33 -31.89 12.60
CA PHE A 175 2.46 -30.71 11.77
C PHE A 175 2.18 -29.42 12.55
N GLN A 176 1.18 -29.43 13.43
CA GLN A 176 0.85 -28.30 14.29
C GLN A 176 2.05 -27.90 15.16
N ALA A 177 2.78 -28.87 15.71
CA ALA A 177 3.99 -28.64 16.51
C ALA A 177 5.18 -28.07 15.73
N ARG A 178 5.13 -28.02 14.39
CA ARG A 178 6.16 -27.43 13.52
C ARG A 178 5.90 -25.97 13.17
N ILE A 179 4.66 -25.51 13.36
CA ILE A 179 4.22 -24.14 13.10
C ILE A 179 4.20 -23.30 14.39
N ASP A 180 4.14 -23.96 15.54
CA ASP A 180 4.21 -23.36 16.89
C ASP A 180 5.66 -23.08 17.31
#